data_AF-A0A2D7GGS6-F1
#
_entry.id   AF-A0A2D7GGS6-F1
#
_cell.length_a   1.000
_cell.length_b   1.000
_cell.length_c   1.000
_cell.angle_alpha   90.00
_cell.angle_beta   90.00
_cell.angle_gamma   90.00
#
_symmetry.space_group_name_H-M   'P 1'
#
loop_
_entity.id
_entity.type
_entity.pdbx_description
1 polymer ?
#
loop_
_entity_poly.entity_id
_entity_poly.type
_entity_poly.pdbx_seq_one_letter_code
_entity_poly.pdbx_strand_id
1 'polypeptide(L)'
;MKDIKLKYSLIALSYLFLVFLIIISYVSIIPEENVPVLENTELLIKEEKDSFMNNENTVYEILEKKVKSIEEIIEKELENKAKNGSKKELESKKKTYLDKEENTKRRFRIQVASFKERRKSLEISKKLMEEFSLEKDINFEVKKIALKNNDIFFRVINDMTLSLVDAKKLCKKVLDKKYKCLIVMDT
;
A
#
# COMPACT_ATOMS: atom_id res chain seq x y z
N MET A 1 33.00 20.31 -78.96
CA MET A 1 33.45 19.85 -77.62
C MET A 1 32.72 20.51 -76.44
N LYS A 2 32.04 21.66 -76.59
CA LYS A 2 31.32 22.33 -75.49
C LYS A 2 30.08 21.54 -75.01
N ASP A 3 29.33 20.94 -75.91
CA ASP A 3 28.10 20.21 -75.57
C ASP A 3 28.34 18.91 -74.81
N ILE A 4 29.46 18.25 -75.07
CA ILE A 4 29.88 17.04 -74.36
C ILE A 4 30.22 17.37 -72.91
N LYS A 5 30.94 18.48 -72.67
CA LYS A 5 31.24 18.97 -71.31
C LYS A 5 29.97 19.37 -70.56
N LEU A 6 29.00 19.94 -71.25
CA LEU A 6 27.72 20.36 -70.65
C LEU A 6 26.86 19.14 -70.28
N LYS A 7 26.86 18.08 -71.09
CA LYS A 7 26.22 16.78 -70.76
C LYS A 7 26.84 16.13 -69.53
N TYR A 8 28.17 16.05 -69.46
CA TYR A 8 28.85 15.50 -68.28
C TYR A 8 28.64 16.36 -67.02
N SER A 9 28.57 17.68 -67.18
CA SER A 9 28.21 18.60 -66.08
C SER A 9 26.79 18.34 -65.56
N LEU A 10 25.81 18.14 -66.45
CA LEU A 10 24.43 17.81 -66.05
C LEU A 10 24.34 16.46 -65.33
N ILE A 11 25.08 15.47 -65.80
CA ILE A 11 25.15 14.14 -65.18
C ILE A 11 25.74 14.27 -63.77
N ALA A 12 26.87 14.98 -63.62
CA ALA A 12 27.48 15.22 -62.32
C ALA A 12 26.55 15.98 -61.38
N LEU A 13 25.84 17.00 -61.87
CA LEU A 13 24.86 17.76 -61.09
C LEU A 13 23.69 16.88 -60.63
N SER A 14 23.21 15.97 -61.49
CA SER A 14 22.14 15.02 -61.15
C SER A 14 22.56 14.08 -60.03
N TYR A 15 23.78 13.53 -60.06
CA TYR A 15 24.30 12.70 -58.97
C TYR A 15 24.48 13.50 -57.67
N LEU A 16 24.93 14.75 -57.76
CA LEU A 16 25.11 15.62 -56.60
C LEU A 16 23.75 15.95 -55.96
N PHE A 17 22.72 16.20 -56.78
CA PHE A 17 21.36 16.41 -56.32
C PHE A 17 20.78 15.15 -55.65
N LEU A 18 21.09 13.96 -56.18
CA LEU A 18 20.66 12.69 -55.60
C LEU A 18 21.29 12.47 -54.21
N VAL A 19 22.58 12.73 -54.05
CA VAL A 19 23.26 12.65 -52.73
C VAL A 19 22.66 13.65 -51.75
N PHE A 20 22.36 14.88 -52.20
CA PHE A 20 21.72 15.89 -51.37
C PHE A 20 20.32 15.45 -50.89
N LEU A 21 19.52 14.84 -51.76
CA LEU A 21 18.21 14.27 -51.39
C LEU A 21 18.34 13.14 -50.37
N ILE A 22 19.37 12.30 -50.47
CA ILE A 22 19.63 11.24 -49.48
C ILE A 22 19.93 11.85 -48.10
N ILE A 23 20.74 12.91 -48.04
CA ILE A 23 21.07 13.60 -46.78
C ILE A 23 19.83 14.24 -46.17
N ILE A 24 19.01 14.94 -46.96
CA ILE A 24 17.75 15.54 -46.47
C ILE A 24 16.81 14.46 -45.96
N SER A 25 16.68 13.35 -46.69
CA SER A 25 15.84 12.22 -46.29
C SER A 25 16.31 11.64 -44.95
N TYR A 26 17.62 11.46 -44.78
CA TYR A 26 18.21 10.97 -43.53
C TYR A 26 17.94 11.92 -42.35
N VAL A 27 18.14 13.23 -42.54
CA VAL A 27 17.85 14.25 -41.52
C VAL A 27 16.34 14.37 -41.22
N SER A 28 15.48 14.11 -42.21
CA SER A 28 14.02 14.15 -42.03
C SER A 28 13.46 12.89 -41.36
N ILE A 29 14.12 11.74 -41.55
CA ILE A 29 13.72 10.44 -40.98
C ILE A 29 14.24 10.28 -39.55
N ILE A 30 15.42 10.81 -39.25
CA ILE A 30 15.99 10.73 -37.91
C ILE A 30 15.46 11.91 -37.11
N PRO A 31 14.59 11.68 -36.10
CA PRO A 31 14.20 12.74 -35.20
C PRO A 31 15.45 13.24 -34.49
N GLU A 32 15.66 14.56 -34.47
CA GLU A 32 16.72 15.18 -33.66
C GLU A 32 16.66 14.62 -32.23
N GLU A 33 17.80 14.25 -31.64
CA GLU A 33 17.84 13.71 -30.26
C GLU A 33 17.26 14.69 -29.22
N ASN A 34 17.09 15.96 -29.60
CA ASN A 34 16.55 17.05 -28.80
C ASN A 34 15.17 17.52 -29.27
N VAL A 35 14.33 16.66 -29.87
CA VAL A 35 12.90 17.00 -29.91
C VAL A 35 12.46 17.16 -28.45
N PRO A 36 11.96 18.33 -28.02
CA PRO A 36 11.43 18.47 -26.68
C PRO A 36 10.23 17.53 -26.62
N VAL A 37 10.44 16.36 -26.01
CA VAL A 37 9.34 15.52 -25.58
C VAL A 37 8.54 16.43 -24.69
N LEU A 38 7.26 16.67 -25.03
CA LEU A 38 6.33 17.22 -24.07
C LEU A 38 6.23 16.18 -22.95
N GLU A 39 7.16 16.25 -22.00
CA GLU A 39 6.96 15.66 -20.70
C GLU A 39 5.71 16.33 -20.18
N ASN A 40 4.64 15.55 -20.10
CA ASN A 40 3.42 15.92 -19.44
C ASN A 40 3.76 16.08 -17.95
N THR A 41 4.34 17.24 -17.61
CA THR A 41 4.59 17.71 -16.25
C THR A 41 3.29 18.08 -15.56
N GLU A 42 2.18 18.12 -16.32
CA GLU A 42 0.86 17.99 -15.76
C GLU A 42 0.61 16.52 -15.41
N LEU A 43 0.75 16.22 -14.12
CA LEU A 43 0.02 15.14 -13.48
C LEU A 43 -1.41 15.17 -14.07
N LEU A 44 -1.80 14.11 -14.80
CA LEU A 44 -3.17 13.90 -15.30
C LEU A 44 -4.23 13.93 -14.19
N ILE A 45 -3.79 14.02 -12.95
CA ILE A 45 -4.57 14.29 -11.75
C ILE A 45 -4.05 15.61 -11.19
N LYS A 46 -4.73 16.70 -11.53
CA LYS A 46 -4.68 17.90 -10.70
C LYS A 46 -5.24 17.48 -9.35
N GLU A 47 -4.41 17.51 -8.31
CA GLU A 47 -4.91 17.37 -6.94
C GLU A 47 -5.79 18.61 -6.70
N GLU A 48 -7.07 18.48 -7.02
CA GLU A 48 -8.08 19.41 -6.60
C GLU A 48 -8.05 19.34 -5.07
N LYS A 49 -7.44 20.36 -4.46
CA LYS A 49 -7.67 20.66 -3.06
C LYS A 49 -9.14 21.01 -2.98
N ASP A 50 -9.97 19.98 -2.91
CA ASP A 50 -11.37 20.12 -2.69
C ASP A 50 -11.49 21.00 -1.45
N SER A 51 -12.03 22.19 -1.65
CA SER A 51 -12.69 22.92 -0.59
C SER A 51 -13.94 22.13 -0.24
N PHE A 52 -13.78 20.92 0.31
CA PHE A 52 -14.86 20.18 0.91
C PHE A 52 -15.33 21.04 2.08
N MET A 53 -16.38 21.80 1.84
CA MET A 53 -17.24 22.29 2.90
C MET A 53 -17.62 21.06 3.71
N ASN A 54 -17.10 21.00 4.94
CA ASN A 54 -17.36 19.97 5.93
C ASN A 54 -18.87 19.87 6.14
N ASN A 55 -19.52 19.03 5.34
CA ASN A 55 -20.86 18.58 5.62
C ASN A 55 -20.70 17.23 6.30
N GLU A 56 -21.07 17.24 7.58
CA GLU A 56 -20.96 16.13 8.52
C GLU A 56 -21.42 14.83 7.84
N ASN A 57 -20.60 13.78 7.85
CA ASN A 57 -20.84 12.42 7.30
C ASN A 57 -20.17 12.05 5.97
N THR A 58 -18.87 12.31 5.79
CA THR A 58 -18.09 11.62 4.74
C THR A 58 -17.07 10.65 5.32
N VAL A 59 -16.81 9.56 4.59
CA VAL A 59 -15.97 8.40 4.99
C VAL A 59 -14.55 8.80 5.37
N TYR A 60 -14.05 9.94 4.87
CA TYR A 60 -12.72 10.48 5.18
C TYR A 60 -12.64 11.12 6.57
N GLU A 61 -13.75 11.60 7.14
CA GLU A 61 -13.80 12.08 8.52
C GLU A 61 -13.48 10.95 9.51
N ILE A 62 -13.76 9.69 9.14
CA ILE A 62 -13.44 8.50 9.93
C ILE A 62 -11.92 8.22 9.94
N LEU A 63 -11.20 8.61 8.90
CA LEU A 63 -9.75 8.45 8.83
C LEU A 63 -9.04 9.62 9.54
N GLU A 64 -9.56 10.84 9.44
CA GLU A 64 -8.96 12.02 10.07
C GLU A 64 -9.27 12.12 11.58
N LYS A 65 -10.45 11.66 12.04
CA LYS A 65 -10.75 11.54 13.48
C LYS A 65 -10.13 10.31 14.16
N LYS A 66 -9.38 9.47 13.45
CA LYS A 66 -8.77 8.24 14.01
C LYS A 66 -7.44 8.48 14.74
N VAL A 67 -7.41 9.49 15.61
CA VAL A 67 -6.66 9.42 16.88
C VAL A 67 -7.57 9.91 18.02
N LYS A 68 -8.85 9.52 17.97
CA LYS A 68 -9.61 9.30 19.19
C LYS A 68 -9.47 7.82 19.49
N SER A 69 -8.83 7.55 20.62
CA SER A 69 -8.39 6.22 20.98
C SER A 69 -9.57 5.25 20.95
N ILE A 70 -9.32 3.96 20.73
CA ILE A 70 -10.38 2.94 20.63
C ILE A 70 -11.31 2.99 21.86
N GLU A 71 -10.80 3.45 22.99
CA GLU A 71 -11.53 3.75 24.22
C GLU A 71 -12.66 4.78 24.04
N GLU A 72 -12.49 5.84 23.24
CA GLU A 72 -13.48 6.93 23.06
C GLU A 72 -14.65 6.52 22.14
N ILE A 73 -14.39 5.62 21.19
CA ILE A 73 -15.42 5.02 20.31
C ILE A 73 -16.28 4.03 21.09
N ILE A 74 -15.64 3.25 21.98
CA ILE A 74 -16.33 2.33 22.89
C ILE A 74 -17.13 3.12 23.94
N GLU A 75 -16.62 4.27 24.41
CA GLU A 75 -17.34 5.19 25.30
C GLU A 75 -18.64 5.71 24.69
N LYS A 76 -18.64 6.13 23.42
CA LYS A 76 -19.85 6.61 22.73
C LYS A 76 -20.89 5.51 22.47
N GLU A 77 -20.47 4.29 22.11
CA GLU A 77 -21.42 3.17 21.99
C GLU A 77 -22.02 2.76 23.35
N LEU A 78 -21.22 2.84 24.43
CA LEU A 78 -21.67 2.54 25.79
C LEU A 78 -22.52 3.65 26.40
N GLU A 79 -22.26 4.92 26.09
CA GLU A 79 -23.12 6.05 26.50
C GLU A 79 -24.51 5.98 25.86
N ASN A 80 -24.60 5.53 24.60
CA ASN A 80 -25.88 5.29 23.95
C ASN A 80 -26.66 4.12 24.57
N LYS A 81 -25.97 3.11 25.14
CA LYS A 81 -26.59 2.02 25.92
C LYS A 81 -26.86 2.39 27.39
N ALA A 82 -26.14 3.36 27.95
CA ALA A 82 -26.23 3.77 29.35
C ALA A 82 -27.24 4.90 29.62
N LYS A 83 -27.98 5.39 28.62
CA LYS A 83 -29.09 6.34 28.82
C LYS A 83 -30.21 5.81 29.76
N ASN A 84 -30.19 4.52 30.12
CA ASN A 84 -31.15 3.88 31.02
C ASN A 84 -30.60 3.50 32.42
N GLY A 85 -29.43 3.98 32.86
CA GLY A 85 -28.91 3.60 34.19
C GLY A 85 -27.90 4.58 34.78
N SER A 86 -28.17 5.02 36.02
CA SER A 86 -27.44 6.04 36.78
C SER A 86 -25.91 5.94 36.72
N LYS A 87 -25.30 7.08 36.37
CA LYS A 87 -23.92 7.25 35.87
C LYS A 87 -22.82 7.33 36.93
N LYS A 88 -23.06 7.04 38.23
CA LYS A 88 -22.09 7.38 39.30
C LYS A 88 -21.53 6.25 40.15
N GLU A 89 -22.01 5.02 40.04
CA GLU A 89 -21.48 3.89 40.83
C GLU A 89 -20.63 2.88 40.02
N LEU A 90 -20.54 3.05 38.70
CA LEU A 90 -19.91 2.05 37.82
C LEU A 90 -18.43 2.33 37.50
N GLU A 91 -17.98 3.58 37.58
CA GLU A 91 -16.64 3.99 37.08
C GLU A 91 -15.48 3.38 37.89
N SER A 92 -15.66 3.13 39.19
CA SER A 92 -14.63 2.56 40.06
C SER A 92 -14.51 1.04 39.97
N LYS A 93 -15.57 0.31 39.57
CA LYS A 93 -15.52 -1.14 39.30
C LYS A 93 -15.16 -1.47 37.85
N LYS A 94 -15.47 -0.59 36.88
CA LYS A 94 -15.28 -0.89 35.45
C LYS A 94 -13.80 -0.91 35.03
N LYS A 95 -12.96 -0.05 35.62
CA LYS A 95 -11.53 0.03 35.29
C LYS A 95 -10.71 -1.20 35.75
N THR A 96 -11.16 -1.90 36.79
CA THR A 96 -10.44 -3.06 37.33
C THR A 96 -10.88 -4.39 36.71
N TYR A 97 -12.11 -4.49 36.21
CA TYR A 97 -12.65 -5.72 35.61
C TYR A 97 -12.42 -5.81 34.09
N LEU A 98 -12.51 -4.70 33.33
CA LEU A 98 -12.27 -4.73 31.87
C LEU A 98 -10.79 -4.99 31.52
N ASP A 99 -9.85 -4.35 32.22
CA ASP A 99 -8.41 -4.53 32.00
C ASP A 99 -7.91 -5.93 32.40
N LYS A 100 -8.65 -6.69 33.22
CA LYS A 100 -8.26 -8.05 33.63
C LYS A 100 -8.82 -9.15 32.72
N GLU A 101 -10.04 -9.00 32.21
CA GLU A 101 -10.65 -10.04 31.36
C GLU A 101 -10.23 -10.01 29.89
N GLU A 102 -9.98 -8.82 29.31
CA GLU A 102 -9.57 -8.73 27.90
C GLU A 102 -8.08 -9.03 27.71
N ASN A 103 -7.25 -8.71 28.71
CA ASN A 103 -5.82 -9.03 28.71
C ASN A 103 -5.49 -10.52 28.91
N THR A 104 -6.43 -11.33 29.38
CA THR A 104 -6.19 -12.77 29.61
C THR A 104 -6.69 -13.65 28.48
N LYS A 105 -7.63 -13.18 27.64
CA LYS A 105 -8.16 -13.95 26.52
C LYS A 105 -7.19 -13.94 25.33
N ARG A 106 -6.60 -15.11 25.05
CA ARG A 106 -5.73 -15.33 23.88
C ARG A 106 -6.56 -15.55 22.61
N ARG A 107 -6.95 -14.46 21.95
CA ARG A 107 -7.75 -14.50 20.70
C ARG A 107 -7.15 -13.67 19.58
N PHE A 108 -6.00 -13.06 19.79
CA PHE A 108 -5.38 -12.18 18.81
C PHE A 108 -4.22 -12.86 18.12
N ARG A 109 -4.01 -12.57 16.85
CA ARG A 109 -2.81 -12.96 16.10
C ARG A 109 -2.24 -11.73 15.44
N ILE A 110 -0.94 -11.75 15.15
CA ILE A 110 -0.34 -10.75 14.27
C ILE A 110 -0.35 -11.24 12.83
N GLN A 111 -0.63 -10.35 11.90
CA GLN A 111 -0.58 -10.56 10.45
C GLN A 111 0.41 -9.57 9.86
N VAL A 112 1.39 -10.07 9.10
CA VAL A 112 2.46 -9.25 8.51
C VAL A 112 2.18 -8.96 7.04
N ALA A 113 1.57 -9.92 6.34
CA ALA A 113 1.28 -9.79 4.92
C ALA A 113 0.09 -10.65 4.49
N SER A 114 -0.47 -10.33 3.32
CA SER A 114 -1.45 -11.18 2.63
C SER A 114 -1.29 -11.06 1.13
N PHE A 115 -1.29 -12.20 0.43
CA PHE A 115 -1.12 -12.25 -1.02
C PHE A 115 -2.15 -13.18 -1.66
N LYS A 116 -2.50 -12.92 -2.92
CA LYS A 116 -3.31 -13.86 -3.73
C LYS A 116 -2.54 -15.14 -4.07
N GLU A 117 -1.21 -15.05 -4.20
CA GLU A 117 -0.35 -16.18 -4.53
C GLU A 117 0.18 -16.90 -3.28
N ARG A 118 -0.03 -18.22 -3.23
CA ARG A 118 0.48 -19.08 -2.15
C ARG A 118 2.01 -19.09 -2.08
N ARG A 119 2.68 -19.15 -3.24
CA ARG A 119 4.15 -19.25 -3.32
C ARG A 119 4.83 -18.04 -2.68
N LYS A 120 4.39 -16.83 -3.03
CA LYS A 120 4.87 -15.57 -2.43
C LYS A 120 4.67 -15.56 -0.91
N SER A 121 3.52 -16.03 -0.44
CA SER A 121 3.23 -16.10 1.00
C SER A 121 4.18 -17.04 1.73
N LEU A 122 4.49 -18.21 1.14
CA LEU A 122 5.44 -19.17 1.71
C LEU A 122 6.88 -18.63 1.74
N GLU A 123 7.30 -17.97 0.67
CA GLU A 123 8.63 -17.35 0.59
C GLU A 123 8.81 -16.27 1.67
N ILE A 124 7.82 -15.39 1.82
CA ILE A 124 7.83 -14.36 2.87
C ILE A 124 7.78 -14.98 4.26
N SER A 125 6.97 -16.02 4.47
CA SER A 125 6.91 -16.73 5.75
C SER A 125 8.27 -17.29 6.16
N LYS A 126 8.99 -17.93 5.22
CA LYS A 126 10.34 -18.47 5.47
C LYS A 126 11.34 -17.36 5.80
N LYS A 127 11.34 -16.28 5.02
CA LYS A 127 12.22 -15.14 5.27
C LYS A 127 11.99 -14.53 6.65
N LEU A 128 10.72 -14.38 7.05
CA LEU A 128 10.36 -13.88 8.37
C LEU A 128 10.76 -14.87 9.48
N MET A 129 10.61 -16.18 9.28
CA MET A 129 11.08 -17.18 10.23
C MET A 129 12.60 -17.12 10.44
N GLU A 130 13.39 -16.90 9.38
CA GLU A 130 14.84 -16.75 9.49
C GLU A 130 15.21 -15.46 10.24
N GLU A 131 14.54 -14.36 9.92
CA GLU A 131 14.83 -13.04 10.51
C GLU A 131 14.43 -12.93 11.99
N PHE A 132 13.37 -13.63 12.39
CA PHE A 132 12.88 -13.69 13.76
C PHE A 132 13.26 -15.01 14.49
N SER A 133 14.28 -15.72 14.00
CA SER A 133 14.69 -17.02 14.53
C SER A 133 15.18 -16.99 15.98
N LEU A 134 15.62 -15.82 16.47
CA LEU A 134 16.06 -15.61 17.85
C LEU A 134 14.88 -15.33 18.80
N GLU A 135 13.73 -14.93 18.26
CA GLU A 135 12.52 -14.62 18.98
C GLU A 135 11.64 -15.87 19.11
N LYS A 136 11.80 -16.60 20.22
CA LYS A 136 11.06 -17.84 20.52
C LYS A 136 9.53 -17.75 20.44
N ASP A 137 8.98 -16.53 20.49
CA ASP A 137 7.53 -16.27 20.49
C ASP A 137 6.99 -15.88 19.10
N ILE A 138 7.84 -15.85 18.06
CA ILE A 138 7.49 -15.43 16.71
C ILE A 138 7.64 -16.63 15.77
N ASN A 139 6.51 -17.21 15.37
CA ASN A 139 6.51 -18.26 14.37
C ASN A 139 5.40 -17.99 13.34
N PHE A 140 5.80 -17.77 12.09
CA PHE A 140 4.88 -17.37 11.03
C PHE A 140 4.41 -18.57 10.22
N GLU A 141 3.10 -18.68 10.06
CA GLU A 141 2.42 -19.64 9.21
C GLU A 141 1.60 -18.96 8.11
N VAL A 142 1.27 -19.73 7.07
CA VAL A 142 0.42 -19.26 5.96
C VAL A 142 -0.99 -19.83 6.08
N LYS A 143 -1.96 -19.00 6.44
CA LYS A 143 -3.38 -19.37 6.54
C LYS A 143 -4.13 -18.95 5.27
N LYS A 144 -4.84 -19.90 4.65
CA LYS A 144 -5.74 -19.62 3.52
C LYS A 144 -7.03 -18.99 4.04
N ILE A 145 -7.47 -17.90 3.44
CA ILE A 145 -8.78 -17.31 3.68
C ILE A 145 -9.54 -17.11 2.36
N ALA A 146 -10.84 -17.40 2.39
CA ALA A 146 -11.76 -17.03 1.32
C ALA A 146 -12.57 -15.82 1.76
N LEU A 147 -12.60 -14.77 0.94
CA LEU A 147 -13.48 -13.62 1.11
C LEU A 147 -14.88 -13.94 0.58
N LYS A 148 -15.87 -13.12 0.96
CA LYS A 148 -17.27 -13.27 0.53
C LYS A 148 -17.43 -13.30 -1.01
N ASN A 149 -16.51 -12.70 -1.74
CA ASN A 149 -16.52 -12.62 -3.20
C ASN A 149 -15.82 -13.81 -3.88
N ASN A 150 -15.64 -14.95 -3.17
CA ASN A 150 -14.85 -16.11 -3.61
C ASN A 150 -13.35 -15.85 -3.86
N ASP A 151 -12.86 -14.65 -3.59
CA ASP A 151 -11.44 -14.33 -3.67
C ASP A 151 -10.66 -15.06 -2.57
N ILE A 152 -9.59 -15.77 -2.96
CA ILE A 152 -8.72 -16.50 -2.05
C ILE A 152 -7.46 -15.70 -1.80
N PHE A 153 -7.11 -15.54 -0.52
CA PHE A 153 -5.87 -14.95 -0.08
C PHE A 153 -5.13 -15.88 0.88
N PHE A 154 -3.82 -15.75 0.90
CA PHE A 154 -2.91 -16.44 1.80
C PHE A 154 -2.32 -15.39 2.73
N ARG A 155 -2.61 -15.50 4.02
CA ARG A 155 -2.16 -14.55 5.06
C ARG A 155 -0.96 -15.14 5.78
N VAL A 156 0.07 -14.33 5.97
CA VAL A 156 1.21 -14.67 6.81
C VAL A 156 0.92 -14.17 8.22
N ILE A 157 0.65 -15.11 9.14
CA ILE A 157 0.19 -14.82 10.50
C ILE A 157 1.03 -15.57 11.52
N ASN A 158 1.00 -15.14 12.78
CA ASN A 158 1.60 -15.91 13.87
C ASN A 158 0.78 -17.17 14.16
N ASP A 159 1.48 -18.28 14.40
CA ASP A 159 0.94 -19.62 14.68
C ASP A 159 0.16 -19.72 16.00
N MET A 160 0.50 -18.87 16.97
CA MET A 160 -0.13 -18.83 18.28
C MET A 160 -1.06 -17.63 18.43
N THR A 161 -2.18 -17.88 19.10
CA THR A 161 -3.06 -16.83 19.62
C THR A 161 -2.44 -16.20 20.86
N LEU A 162 -2.48 -14.88 20.91
CA LEU A 162 -1.87 -14.01 21.89
C LEU A 162 -2.95 -13.22 22.65
N SER A 163 -2.60 -12.76 23.85
CA SER A 163 -3.36 -11.68 24.49
C SER A 163 -3.20 -10.39 23.68
N LEU A 164 -4.06 -9.40 23.93
CA LEU A 164 -3.92 -8.10 23.27
C LEU A 164 -2.58 -7.43 23.60
N VAL A 165 -2.12 -7.55 24.85
CA VAL A 165 -0.82 -7.01 25.30
C VAL A 165 0.34 -7.69 24.60
N ASP A 166 0.32 -9.02 24.52
CA ASP A 166 1.39 -9.78 23.86
C ASP A 166 1.39 -9.50 22.35
N ALA A 167 0.22 -9.44 21.72
CA ALA A 167 0.08 -9.09 20.31
C ALA A 167 0.64 -7.69 20.01
N LYS A 168 0.34 -6.69 20.86
CA LYS A 168 0.90 -5.33 20.74
C LYS A 168 2.42 -5.33 20.88
N LYS A 169 2.95 -6.03 21.89
CA LYS A 169 4.40 -6.15 22.13
C LYS A 169 5.12 -6.82 20.96
N LEU A 170 4.57 -7.91 20.44
CA LEU A 170 5.12 -8.64 19.30
C LEU A 170 5.07 -7.79 18.02
N CYS A 171 3.93 -7.14 17.78
CA CYS A 171 3.74 -6.30 16.60
C CYS A 171 4.71 -5.10 16.59
N LYS A 172 5.00 -4.52 17.76
CA LYS A 172 6.02 -3.49 17.90
C LYS A 172 7.41 -3.99 17.48
N LYS A 173 7.83 -5.18 17.90
CA LYS A 173 9.12 -5.78 17.47
C LYS A 173 9.19 -5.96 15.95
N VAL A 174 8.09 -6.37 15.33
CA VAL A 174 8.00 -6.52 13.86
C VAL A 174 8.10 -5.17 13.16
N LEU A 175 7.44 -4.14 13.71
CA LEU A 175 7.52 -2.76 13.21
C LEU A 175 8.92 -2.17 13.36
N ASP A 176 9.64 -2.47 14.45
CA ASP A 176 11.02 -2.00 14.69
C ASP A 176 11.99 -2.55 13.62
N LYS A 177 11.68 -3.73 13.04
CA LYS A 177 12.38 -4.32 11.89
C LYS A 177 11.92 -3.78 10.52
N LYS A 178 11.10 -2.73 10.51
CA LYS A 178 10.50 -2.07 9.32
C LYS A 178 9.50 -2.92 8.54
N TYR A 179 8.95 -3.98 9.14
CA TYR A 179 7.84 -4.73 8.54
C TYR A 179 6.49 -4.16 8.96
N LYS A 180 5.49 -4.22 8.08
CA LYS A 180 4.11 -3.90 8.45
C LYS A 180 3.55 -4.99 9.35
N CYS A 181 2.74 -4.61 10.34
CA CYS A 181 2.09 -5.56 11.22
C CYS A 181 0.67 -5.09 11.56
N LEU A 182 -0.28 -6.03 11.53
CA LEU A 182 -1.68 -5.84 11.89
C LEU A 182 -2.05 -6.85 12.97
N ILE A 183 -2.83 -6.42 13.97
CA ILE A 183 -3.41 -7.33 14.96
C ILE A 183 -4.79 -7.74 14.45
N VAL A 184 -5.01 -9.04 14.32
CA VAL A 184 -6.28 -9.63 13.87
C VAL A 184 -6.87 -10.50 14.98
N MET A 185 -8.19 -10.50 15.10
CA MET A 185 -8.89 -11.40 16.02
C MET A 185 -9.17 -12.71 15.30
N ASP A 186 -8.71 -13.83 15.87
CA ASP A 186 -9.10 -15.17 15.42
C ASP A 186 -10.53 -15.39 15.93
N THR A 187 -11.44 -15.62 14.98
CA THR A 187 -12.88 -15.81 15.23
C THR A 187 -13.21 -17.29 15.27
#